data_AF-A0A4P6MIM5-F1
#
_entry.id   AF-A0A4P6MIM5-F1
#
_cell.length_a   1.000
_cell.length_b   1.000
_cell.length_c   1.000
_cell.angle_alpha   90.00
_cell.angle_beta   90.00
_cell.angle_gamma   90.00
#
_symmetry.space_group_name_H-M   'P 1'
#
loop_
_entity.id
_entity.type
_entity.pdbx_description
1 polymer ?
#
loop_
_entity_poly.entity_id
_entity_poly.type
_entity_poly.pdbx_seq_one_letter_code
_entity_poly.pdbx_strand_id
1 'polypeptide(L)'
;MNATFPTTETLPHLTPAEQLQGLIEALDLVTTAERTCQEYLDQTGFHANPESLTRLELNTLDDLIEGQAKAESEVIARAKILLGSGTLAACREILTVETAGRP
;
A
#
# COMPACT_ATOMS: atom_id res chain seq x y z
N MET A 1 19.57 -38.49 21.31
CA MET A 1 18.54 -38.36 20.26
C MET A 1 18.51 -36.89 19.87
N ASN A 2 19.03 -36.53 18.69
CA ASN A 2 19.08 -35.14 18.21
C ASN A 2 17.73 -34.77 17.59
N ALA A 3 17.07 -33.75 18.14
CA ALA A 3 15.94 -33.10 17.49
C ALA A 3 16.49 -32.08 16.48
N THR A 4 16.33 -32.38 15.20
CA THR A 4 16.56 -31.47 14.09
C THR A 4 15.41 -30.47 14.05
N PHE A 5 15.70 -29.18 14.21
CA PHE A 5 14.74 -28.09 13.99
C PHE A 5 14.39 -28.02 12.50
N PRO A 6 13.10 -27.86 12.12
CA PRO A 6 12.75 -27.60 10.73
C PRO A 6 13.29 -26.23 10.32
N THR A 7 13.83 -26.21 9.11
CA THR A 7 14.45 -25.10 8.39
C THR A 7 13.60 -23.84 8.44
N THR A 8 14.27 -22.72 8.71
CA THR A 8 13.79 -21.36 8.48
C THR A 8 13.05 -21.32 7.13
N GLU A 9 11.75 -21.07 7.17
CA GLU A 9 10.97 -20.75 5.98
C GLU A 9 11.56 -19.45 5.42
N THR A 10 12.48 -19.59 4.47
CA THR A 10 13.04 -18.45 3.75
C THR A 10 11.88 -17.88 2.93
N LEU A 11 11.29 -16.79 3.43
CA LEU A 11 10.43 -15.92 2.63
C LEU A 11 11.07 -15.79 1.24
N PRO A 12 10.33 -16.06 0.15
CA PRO A 12 10.92 -16.05 -1.18
C PRO A 12 11.61 -14.71 -1.40
N HIS A 13 12.90 -14.77 -1.75
CA HIS A 13 13.65 -13.58 -2.12
C HIS A 13 13.09 -13.07 -3.45
N LEU A 14 12.16 -12.11 -3.35
CA LEU A 14 11.62 -11.41 -4.50
C LEU A 14 12.75 -10.71 -5.25
N THR A 15 12.73 -10.79 -6.57
CA THR A 15 13.60 -10.02 -7.46
C THR A 15 13.33 -8.52 -7.29
N PRO A 16 14.28 -7.63 -7.66
CA PRO A 16 14.04 -6.18 -7.62
C PRO A 16 12.78 -5.76 -8.39
N ALA A 17 12.48 -6.42 -9.52
CA ALA A 17 11.27 -6.16 -10.31
C ALA A 17 9.99 -6.53 -9.54
N GLU A 18 9.96 -7.69 -8.89
CA GLU A 18 8.80 -8.12 -8.07
C GLU A 18 8.63 -7.25 -6.82
N GLN A 19 9.73 -6.81 -6.20
CA GLN A 19 9.66 -5.87 -5.07
C GLN A 19 9.12 -4.50 -5.51
N LEU A 20 9.52 -4.01 -6.69
CA LEU A 20 9.01 -2.78 -7.28
C LEU A 20 7.52 -2.92 -7.63
N GLN A 21 7.13 -4.03 -8.25
CA GLN A 21 5.73 -4.34 -8.56
C GLN A 21 4.86 -4.36 -7.29
N GLY A 22 5.32 -5.02 -6.23
CA GLY A 22 4.60 -5.04 -4.95
C GLY A 22 4.48 -3.66 -4.29
N LEU A 23 5.43 -2.75 -4.49
CA LEU A 23 5.32 -1.36 -4.05
C LEU A 23 4.27 -0.59 -4.87
N ILE A 24 4.26 -0.76 -6.20
CA ILE A 24 3.29 -0.13 -7.09
C ILE A 24 1.87 -0.58 -6.72
N GLU A 25 1.64 -1.88 -6.52
CA GLU A 25 0.35 -2.42 -6.11
C GLU A 25 -0.14 -1.84 -4.77
N ALA A 26 0.76 -1.64 -3.81
CA ALA A 26 0.41 -1.02 -2.54
C ALA A 26 0.06 0.47 -2.69
N LEU A 27 0.75 1.20 -3.59
CA LEU A 27 0.41 2.59 -3.91
C LEU A 27 -0.96 2.69 -4.59
N ASP A 28 -1.26 1.81 -5.54
CA ASP A 28 -2.57 1.75 -6.20
C ASP A 28 -3.70 1.45 -5.21
N LEU A 29 -3.44 0.60 -4.20
CA LEU A 29 -4.38 0.33 -3.13
C LEU A 29 -4.68 1.58 -2.30
N VAL A 30 -3.66 2.37 -1.93
CA VAL A 30 -3.85 3.65 -1.22
C VAL A 30 -4.68 4.61 -2.05
N THR A 31 -4.32 4.81 -3.32
CA THR A 31 -5.08 5.71 -4.22
C THR A 31 -6.54 5.25 -4.37
N THR A 32 -6.80 3.95 -4.40
CA THR A 32 -8.16 3.40 -4.44
C THR A 32 -8.92 3.66 -3.14
N ALA A 33 -8.27 3.47 -1.99
CA ALA A 33 -8.87 3.73 -0.68
C ALA A 33 -9.19 5.21 -0.49
N GLU A 34 -8.26 6.11 -0.83
CA GLU A 34 -8.46 7.56 -0.80
C GLU A 34 -9.65 7.98 -1.65
N ARG A 35 -9.72 7.49 -2.90
CA ARG A 35 -10.83 7.78 -3.80
C ARG A 35 -12.16 7.27 -3.25
N THR A 36 -12.18 6.07 -2.68
CA THR A 36 -13.40 5.49 -2.08
C THR A 36 -13.88 6.33 -0.89
N CYS A 37 -12.94 6.77 -0.03
CA CYS A 37 -13.23 7.67 1.09
C CYS A 37 -13.82 9.00 0.58
N GLN A 38 -13.20 9.62 -0.43
CA GLN A 38 -13.69 10.87 -1.01
C GLN A 38 -15.08 10.72 -1.65
N GLU A 39 -15.29 9.67 -2.44
CA GLU A 39 -16.59 9.37 -3.06
C GLU A 39 -17.69 9.21 -1.99
N TYR A 40 -17.36 8.58 -0.85
CA TYR A 40 -18.28 8.42 0.28
C TYR A 40 -18.61 9.75 0.97
N LEU A 41 -17.61 10.60 1.21
CA LEU A 41 -17.79 11.93 1.78
C LEU A 41 -18.67 12.82 0.89
N ASP A 42 -18.51 12.72 -0.43
CA ASP A 42 -19.32 13.46 -1.40
C ASP A 42 -20.77 12.96 -1.42
N GLN A 43 -20.99 11.63 -1.37
CA GLN A 43 -22.32 11.03 -1.35
C GLN A 43 -23.13 11.38 -0.10
N THR A 44 -22.47 11.41 1.05
CA THR A 44 -23.10 11.74 2.33
C THR A 44 -23.31 13.24 2.52
N GLY A 45 -22.80 14.08 1.62
CA GLY A 45 -22.85 15.53 1.76
C GLY A 45 -22.06 16.03 2.97
N PHE A 46 -21.08 15.24 3.45
CA PHE A 46 -20.33 15.53 4.67
C PHE A 46 -19.71 16.92 4.64
N HIS A 47 -19.15 17.33 3.50
CA HIS A 47 -18.54 18.65 3.33
C HIS A 47 -19.54 19.81 3.49
N ALA A 48 -20.84 19.57 3.23
CA ALA A 48 -21.89 20.55 3.36
C ALA A 48 -22.51 20.58 4.77
N ASN A 49 -22.63 19.41 5.42
CA ASN A 49 -23.12 19.32 6.79
C ASN A 49 -22.56 18.08 7.52
N PRO A 50 -21.40 18.19 8.20
CA PRO A 50 -20.78 17.09 8.91
C PRO A 50 -21.64 16.50 10.04
N GLU A 51 -22.50 17.34 10.63
CA GLU A 51 -23.35 16.95 11.77
C GLU A 51 -24.60 16.17 11.36
N SER A 52 -24.92 16.10 10.06
CA SER A 52 -26.09 15.35 9.58
C SER A 52 -25.84 13.86 9.38
N LEU A 53 -24.59 13.39 9.56
CA LEU A 53 -24.30 11.96 9.43
C LEU A 53 -25.05 11.15 10.48
N THR A 54 -25.72 10.11 10.01
CA THR A 54 -26.25 9.05 10.87
C THR A 54 -25.12 8.27 11.52
N ARG A 55 -25.43 7.58 12.62
CA ARG A 55 -24.46 6.70 13.29
C ARG A 55 -23.89 5.60 12.38
N LEU A 56 -24.69 5.11 11.44
CA LEU A 56 -24.23 4.11 10.47
C LEU A 56 -23.20 4.70 9.50
N GLU A 57 -23.42 5.96 9.07
CA GLU A 57 -22.50 6.64 8.16
C GLU A 57 -21.19 7.01 8.84
N LEU A 58 -21.24 7.43 10.11
CA LEU A 58 -20.04 7.66 10.91
C LEU A 58 -19.21 6.39 11.08
N ASN A 59 -19.84 5.27 11.44
CA ASN A 59 -19.12 3.99 11.54
C ASN A 59 -18.50 3.56 10.21
N THR A 60 -19.21 3.79 9.10
CA THR A 60 -18.71 3.45 7.75
C THR A 60 -17.51 4.34 7.37
N LEU A 61 -17.56 5.62 7.71
CA LEU A 61 -16.46 6.55 7.49
C LEU A 61 -15.23 6.15 8.33
N ASP A 62 -15.42 5.76 9.59
CA ASP A 62 -14.34 5.27 10.45
C ASP A 62 -13.68 4.02 9.85
N ASP A 63 -14.46 3.05 9.36
CA ASP A 63 -13.96 1.84 8.70
C ASP A 63 -13.14 2.16 7.43
N LEU A 64 -13.59 3.13 6.63
CA LEU A 64 -12.89 3.59 5.43
C LEU A 64 -11.56 4.26 5.77
N ILE A 65 -11.54 5.13 6.79
CA ILE A 65 -10.33 5.80 7.28
C ILE A 65 -9.33 4.77 7.82
N GLU A 66 -9.79 3.78 8.60
CA GLU A 66 -8.92 2.72 9.10
C GLU A 66 -8.36 1.87 7.95
N GLY A 67 -9.19 1.56 6.94
CA GLY A 67 -8.77 0.86 5.73
C GLY A 67 -7.67 1.60 4.96
N GLN A 68 -7.83 2.92 4.78
CA GLN A 68 -6.81 3.76 4.14
C GLN A 68 -5.51 3.77 4.94
N ALA A 69 -5.56 3.96 6.27
CA ALA A 69 -4.38 3.97 7.12
C ALA A 69 -3.60 2.64 7.09
N LYS A 70 -4.30 1.51 6.95
CA LYS A 70 -3.68 0.18 6.76
C LYS A 70 -2.97 0.09 5.42
N ALA A 71 -3.58 0.55 4.32
CA ALA A 71 -2.95 0.58 3.01
C ALA A 71 -1.69 1.47 2.99
N GLU A 72 -1.74 2.64 3.63
CA GLU A 72 -0.58 3.54 3.77
C GLU A 72 0.57 2.86 4.56
N SER A 73 0.24 2.18 5.65
CA SER A 73 1.20 1.42 6.45
C SER A 73 1.89 0.32 5.61
N GLU A 74 1.14 -0.30 4.70
CA GLU A 74 1.63 -1.33 3.80
C GLU A 74 2.65 -0.80 2.78
N VAL A 75 2.41 0.40 2.22
CA VAL A 75 3.37 1.12 1.36
C VAL A 75 4.67 1.40 2.14
N ILE A 76 4.55 1.92 3.36
CA ILE A 76 5.72 2.23 4.20
C ILE A 76 6.53 0.97 4.50
N ALA A 77 5.87 -0.14 4.83
CA ALA A 77 6.54 -1.41 5.09
C ALA A 77 7.34 -1.89 3.87
N ARG A 78 6.77 -1.82 2.67
CA ARG A 78 7.44 -2.21 1.42
C ARG A 78 8.59 -1.28 1.06
N ALA A 79 8.41 0.04 1.21
CA ALA A 79 9.48 1.01 0.99
C ALA A 79 10.68 0.75 1.92
N LYS A 80 10.43 0.39 3.18
CA LYS A 80 11.50 0.01 4.13
C LYS A 80 12.25 -1.24 3.70
N ILE A 81 11.57 -2.24 3.12
CA ILE A 81 12.22 -3.46 2.59
C ILE A 81 13.17 -3.09 1.44
N LEU A 82 12.74 -2.25 0.51
CA LEU A 82 13.58 -1.79 -0.61
C LEU A 82 14.83 -1.03 -0.13
N LEU A 83 14.66 -0.15 0.87
CA LEU A 83 15.75 0.60 1.46
C LEU A 83 16.72 -0.31 2.24
N GLY A 84 16.19 -1.21 3.06
CA GLY A 84 16.98 -2.09 3.93
C GLY A 84 17.73 -3.20 3.19
N SER A 85 17.23 -3.62 2.02
CA SER A 85 17.86 -4.66 1.19
C SER A 85 18.87 -4.12 0.17
N GLY A 86 18.98 -2.79 0.04
CA GLY A 86 19.86 -2.16 -0.95
C GLY A 86 19.39 -2.34 -2.41
N THR A 87 18.18 -2.87 -2.63
CA THR A 87 17.61 -3.12 -3.96
C THR A 87 17.11 -1.85 -4.65
N LEU A 88 17.09 -0.71 -3.96
CA LEU A 88 16.68 0.58 -4.51
C LEU A 88 17.45 0.96 -5.78
N ALA A 89 18.76 0.69 -5.84
CA ALA A 89 19.58 1.00 -7.01
C ALA A 89 19.13 0.18 -8.24
N ALA A 90 18.90 -1.12 -8.07
CA ALA A 90 18.40 -2.00 -9.13
C ALA A 90 16.98 -1.61 -9.57
N CYS A 91 16.10 -1.24 -8.63
CA CYS A 91 14.76 -0.76 -8.95
C CYS A 91 14.81 0.55 -9.76
N ARG A 92 15.73 1.47 -9.42
CA ARG A 92 15.93 2.73 -10.15
C ARG A 92 16.43 2.49 -11.57
N GLU A 93 17.34 1.54 -11.76
CA GLU A 93 17.82 1.16 -13.10
C GLU A 93 16.68 0.62 -13.97
N ILE A 94 15.85 -0.28 -13.43
CA ILE A 94 14.66 -0.80 -14.12
C ILE A 94 13.75 0.34 -14.59
N LEU A 95 13.37 1.24 -13.67
CA LEU A 95 12.51 2.39 -14.00
C LEU A 95 13.13 3.32 -15.05
N THR A 96 14.45 3.55 -14.98
CA THR A 96 15.16 4.41 -15.93
C THR A 96 15.14 3.81 -17.33
N VAL A 97 15.37 2.50 -17.46
CA VAL A 97 15.32 1.80 -18.76
C VAL A 97 13.91 1.83 -19.35
N GLU A 98 12.88 1.61 -18.53
CA GLU A 98 11.48 1.61 -18.99
C GLU A 98 10.96 3.01 -19.39
N THR A 99 11.49 4.07 -18.77
CA THR A 99 11.08 5.46 -19.04
C THR A 99 11.93 6.14 -20.12
N ALA A 100 13.16 5.68 -20.38
CA ALA A 100 14.06 6.24 -21.39
C ALA A 100 13.50 6.20 -22.84
N GLY A 101 12.45 5.41 -23.10
CA GLY A 101 11.77 5.32 -24.40
C GLY A 101 10.46 6.10 -24.51
N ARG A 102 10.02 6.82 -23.46
CA ARG A 102 8.78 7.61 -23.49
C ARG A 102 9.13 9.10 -23.67
N PRO A 103 8.58 9.78 -24.69
CA PRO A 103 8.84 11.21 -24.94
C PRO A 103 8.32 12.11 -23.81
#